data_AF-N1QJM9-F1
#
_entry.id   AF-N1QJM9-F1
#
_cell.length_a   1.000
_cell.length_b   1.000
_cell.length_c   1.000
_cell.angle_alpha   90.00
_cell.angle_beta   90.00
_cell.angle_gamma   90.00
#
_symmetry.space_group_name_H-M   'P 1'
#
loop_
_entity.id
_entity.type
_entity.pdbx_description
1 polymer ?
#
loop_
_entity_poly.entity_id
_entity_poly.type
_entity_poly.pdbx_seq_one_letter_code
_entity_poly.pdbx_strand_id
1 'polypeptide(L)'
;MATTSSTASSEPPSPTELTVSASAVTATASTTSVAPDAQTTTTTTENQFRIPSYASFPPFYTLQPNLTTRARQLELWATLITGYCAHHRLFRLSLSSPPADLFHNSTIARSLKTADIRAVLDYMSQPANGPAAEWIPPTARGETSTTCYIYWKTPAEWADLIYSFVEDTGQKGAVLTVYELREGEASLGKEWRDIDEALLRKVLNVLVKRGKAQIFGQEESAGVKFF
;
A
#
# COMPACT_ATOMS: atom_id res chain seq x y z
N MET A 1 8.36 12.25 -68.86
CA MET A 1 9.83 12.14 -69.01
C MET A 1 10.37 11.82 -67.62
N ALA A 2 10.58 10.54 -67.28
CA ALA A 2 11.69 9.66 -67.65
C ALA A 2 12.99 9.94 -66.86
N THR A 3 13.50 8.85 -66.25
CA THR A 3 14.90 8.55 -65.84
C THR A 3 15.49 9.33 -64.65
N THR A 4 16.24 8.79 -63.67
CA THR A 4 17.05 7.56 -63.41
C THR A 4 17.24 7.42 -61.87
N SER A 5 17.12 6.27 -61.20
CA SER A 5 18.07 5.14 -60.99
C SER A 5 19.36 5.44 -60.18
N SER A 6 19.56 4.75 -59.05
CA SER A 6 20.82 4.13 -58.50
C SER A 6 20.62 3.86 -56.99
N THR A 7 20.34 2.66 -56.47
CA THR A 7 21.17 1.45 -56.27
C THR A 7 22.47 1.68 -55.50
N ALA A 8 22.54 1.16 -54.26
CA ALA A 8 23.73 0.53 -53.65
C ALA A 8 23.35 -0.23 -52.37
N SER A 9 23.47 -1.56 -52.42
CA SER A 9 23.52 -2.49 -51.30
C SER A 9 24.84 -2.36 -50.52
N SER A 10 24.86 -2.67 -49.22
CA SER A 10 25.92 -3.52 -48.66
C SER A 10 25.55 -4.10 -47.29
N GLU A 11 26.03 -5.32 -47.10
CA GLU A 11 25.70 -6.40 -46.17
C GLU A 11 26.55 -6.34 -44.86
N PRO A 12 26.22 -7.08 -43.78
CA PRO A 12 26.88 -6.95 -42.47
C PRO A 12 28.08 -7.92 -42.33
N PRO A 13 28.96 -7.73 -41.32
CA PRO A 13 29.94 -8.77 -40.98
C PRO A 13 29.73 -9.39 -39.58
N SER A 14 29.66 -10.72 -39.58
CA SER A 14 30.15 -11.67 -38.57
C SER A 14 30.50 -12.97 -39.35
N PRO A 15 31.28 -13.95 -38.86
CA PRO A 15 31.97 -14.11 -37.57
C PRO A 15 33.47 -14.52 -37.75
N THR A 16 34.21 -14.76 -36.65
CA THR A 16 35.40 -15.64 -36.69
C THR A 16 35.53 -16.41 -35.39
N GLU A 17 35.42 -17.74 -35.51
CA GLU A 17 35.74 -18.77 -34.51
C GLU A 17 37.26 -18.87 -34.29
N LEU A 18 37.67 -19.17 -33.05
CA LEU A 18 38.87 -19.98 -32.80
C LEU A 18 38.60 -20.96 -31.66
N THR A 19 38.53 -22.22 -32.06
CA THR A 19 38.57 -23.47 -31.30
C THR A 19 39.90 -23.66 -30.59
N VAL A 20 39.92 -24.12 -29.32
CA VAL A 20 40.89 -25.12 -28.84
C VAL A 20 40.25 -26.04 -27.79
N SER A 21 40.54 -27.33 -27.98
CA SER A 21 40.05 -28.54 -27.35
C SER A 21 40.25 -28.73 -25.84
N ALA A 22 39.43 -29.66 -25.35
CA ALA A 22 39.35 -30.27 -24.04
C ALA A 22 40.64 -30.93 -23.50
N SER A 23 40.68 -31.07 -22.17
CA SER A 23 41.19 -32.27 -21.50
C SER A 23 40.53 -32.44 -20.15
N ALA A 24 39.97 -33.64 -19.92
CA ALA A 24 39.41 -34.09 -18.67
C ALA A 24 40.51 -34.66 -17.76
N VAL A 25 40.37 -34.45 -16.45
CA VAL A 25 41.02 -35.28 -15.43
C VAL A 25 40.11 -35.42 -14.22
N THR A 26 39.79 -36.68 -13.92
CA THR A 26 39.07 -37.19 -12.76
C THR A 26 40.02 -37.28 -11.56
N ALA A 27 39.59 -36.88 -10.35
CA ALA A 27 40.10 -37.46 -9.10
C ALA A 27 39.34 -36.97 -7.85
N THR A 28 38.58 -37.90 -7.26
CA THR A 28 38.50 -38.28 -5.83
C THR A 28 38.25 -37.27 -4.70
N ALA A 29 37.24 -37.63 -3.90
CA ALA A 29 36.85 -37.08 -2.61
C ALA A 29 37.93 -37.19 -1.52
N SER A 30 37.88 -36.28 -0.55
CA SER A 30 38.36 -36.50 0.81
C SER A 30 37.59 -35.62 1.79
N THR A 31 36.94 -36.30 2.72
CA THR A 31 36.22 -35.82 3.90
C THR A 31 37.20 -35.21 4.90
N THR A 32 36.89 -34.05 5.49
CA THR A 32 37.35 -33.76 6.85
C THR A 32 36.29 -32.95 7.59
N SER A 33 35.85 -33.55 8.68
CA SER A 33 34.90 -33.08 9.68
C SER A 33 35.56 -32.08 10.62
N VAL A 34 34.95 -30.90 10.82
CA VAL A 34 34.99 -30.17 12.09
C VAL A 34 33.57 -29.66 12.36
N ALA A 35 33.03 -30.10 13.49
CA ALA A 35 31.71 -29.79 14.00
C ALA A 35 31.72 -28.49 14.84
N PRO A 36 30.69 -28.15 15.63
CA PRO A 36 29.75 -27.07 15.28
C PRO A 36 29.76 -25.98 16.35
N ASP A 37 29.95 -24.73 15.97
CA ASP A 37 29.63 -23.65 16.89
C ASP A 37 29.04 -22.46 16.12
N ALA A 38 28.16 -21.75 16.81
CA ALA A 38 27.23 -20.74 16.32
C ALA A 38 25.97 -21.29 15.61
N GLN A 39 24.98 -21.65 16.44
CA GLN A 39 23.58 -21.40 16.13
C GLN A 39 23.43 -19.98 15.57
N THR A 40 23.19 -19.85 14.27
CA THR A 40 22.57 -18.64 13.72
C THR A 40 21.11 -18.66 14.13
N THR A 41 20.83 -18.24 15.36
CA THR A 41 19.50 -17.78 15.77
C THR A 41 19.17 -16.52 14.98
N THR A 42 18.54 -16.66 13.82
CA THR A 42 17.72 -15.57 13.27
C THR A 42 16.27 -15.92 13.55
N THR A 43 15.85 -15.52 14.74
CA THR A 43 14.47 -15.43 15.21
C THR A 43 13.58 -14.81 14.14
N THR A 44 12.54 -15.54 13.75
CA THR A 44 11.46 -15.07 12.88
C THR A 44 10.71 -13.92 13.56
N THR A 45 11.06 -12.67 13.23
CA THR A 45 10.30 -11.48 13.65
C THR A 45 9.26 -11.14 12.60
N GLU A 46 8.20 -11.94 12.49
CA GLU A 46 7.22 -11.86 11.40
C GLU A 46 6.17 -10.74 11.51
N ASN A 47 6.30 -9.83 12.49
CA ASN A 47 5.30 -8.79 12.75
C ASN A 47 5.85 -7.35 12.67
N GLN A 48 7.00 -7.15 12.02
CA GLN A 48 7.59 -5.82 11.82
C GLN A 48 7.39 -5.35 10.38
N PHE A 49 6.86 -4.14 10.24
CA PHE A 49 6.76 -3.50 8.93
C PHE A 49 8.17 -3.26 8.38
N ARG A 50 8.46 -3.81 7.20
CA ARG A 50 9.76 -3.64 6.55
C ARG A 50 9.73 -2.40 5.66
N ILE A 51 10.54 -1.40 6.02
CA ILE A 51 10.76 -0.23 5.18
C ILE A 51 11.45 -0.69 3.86
N PRO A 52 10.95 -0.27 2.68
CA PRO A 52 11.53 -0.62 1.39
C PRO A 52 12.95 -0.07 1.20
N SER A 53 13.75 -0.74 0.35
CA SER A 53 15.15 -0.37 0.09
C SER A 53 15.32 1.03 -0.50
N TYR A 54 14.35 1.52 -1.28
CA TYR A 54 14.39 2.88 -1.84
C TYR A 54 14.30 3.97 -0.77
N ALA A 55 13.76 3.67 0.41
CA ALA A 55 13.70 4.59 1.53
C ALA A 55 15.04 4.64 2.31
N SER A 56 16.06 3.86 1.92
CA SER A 56 17.45 4.08 2.36
C SER A 56 18.18 5.11 1.50
N PHE A 57 17.57 5.63 0.44
CA PHE A 57 18.16 6.65 -0.42
C PHE A 57 17.92 8.06 0.15
N PRO A 58 18.95 8.80 0.60
CA PRO A 58 18.74 10.08 1.28
C PRO A 58 17.93 11.13 0.50
N PRO A 59 18.09 11.28 -0.84
CA PRO A 59 17.27 12.20 -1.63
C PRO A 59 15.77 11.86 -1.63
N PHE A 60 15.36 10.65 -1.25
CA PHE A 60 13.95 10.25 -1.17
C PHE A 60 13.15 11.10 -0.15
N TYR A 61 13.81 11.64 0.88
CA TYR A 61 13.21 12.50 1.92
C TYR A 61 13.24 13.99 1.57
N THR A 62 13.64 14.35 0.34
CA THR A 62 13.62 15.72 -0.16
C THR A 62 12.86 15.73 -1.47
N LEU A 63 11.85 16.60 -1.57
CA LEU A 63 11.01 16.65 -2.76
C LEU A 63 11.84 17.05 -3.99
N GLN A 64 11.80 16.23 -5.03
CA GLN A 64 12.66 16.42 -6.19
C GLN A 64 12.20 17.61 -7.06
N PRO A 65 13.12 18.43 -7.58
CA PRO A 65 12.77 19.58 -8.43
C PRO A 65 12.31 19.16 -9.83
N ASN A 66 12.85 18.06 -10.36
CA ASN A 66 12.44 17.51 -11.64
C ASN A 66 11.04 16.86 -11.50
N LEU A 67 10.10 17.26 -12.36
CA LEU A 67 8.69 16.82 -12.26
C LEU A 67 8.51 15.32 -12.47
N THR A 68 9.25 14.71 -13.40
CA THR A 68 9.17 13.27 -13.67
C THR A 68 9.72 12.47 -12.48
N THR A 69 10.88 12.87 -11.95
CA THR A 69 11.45 12.23 -10.76
C THR A 69 10.56 12.43 -9.54
N ARG A 70 9.96 13.62 -9.39
CA ARG A 70 9.00 13.92 -8.33
C ARG A 70 7.75 13.07 -8.43
N ALA A 71 7.17 12.90 -9.62
CA ALA A 71 6.02 12.02 -9.81
C ALA A 71 6.32 10.60 -9.34
N ARG A 72 7.48 10.05 -9.76
CA ARG A 72 7.92 8.72 -9.31
C ARG A 72 8.15 8.65 -7.80
N GLN A 73 8.75 9.69 -7.22
CA GLN A 73 8.93 9.80 -5.77
C GLN A 73 7.59 9.78 -5.03
N LEU A 74 6.58 10.51 -5.52
CA LEU A 74 5.24 10.58 -4.94
C LEU A 74 4.53 9.22 -5.00
N GLU A 75 4.64 8.48 -6.11
CA GLU A 75 4.13 7.10 -6.23
C GLU A 75 4.75 6.15 -5.20
N LEU A 76 6.08 6.22 -5.03
CA LEU A 76 6.81 5.39 -4.06
C LEU A 76 6.42 5.73 -2.61
N TRP A 77 6.19 7.01 -2.32
CA TRP A 77 5.66 7.45 -1.03
C TRP A 77 4.23 6.98 -0.82
N ALA A 78 3.36 7.09 -1.83
CA ALA A 78 1.98 6.59 -1.75
C ALA A 78 1.95 5.09 -1.45
N THR A 79 2.79 4.31 -2.13
CA THR A 79 2.93 2.86 -1.89
C THR A 79 3.41 2.57 -0.46
N LEU A 80 4.41 3.31 0.02
CA LEU A 80 4.96 3.17 1.36
C LEU A 80 3.91 3.51 2.44
N ILE A 81 3.24 4.64 2.31
CA ILE A 81 2.20 5.10 3.25
C ILE A 81 1.06 4.07 3.31
N THR A 82 0.54 3.66 2.16
CA THR A 82 -0.55 2.69 2.09
C THR A 82 -0.17 1.34 2.70
N GLY A 83 1.03 0.83 2.39
CA GLY A 83 1.53 -0.42 2.96
C GLY A 83 1.75 -0.35 4.47
N TYR A 84 2.32 0.77 4.96
CA TYR A 84 2.51 1.00 6.40
C TYR A 84 1.17 1.07 7.12
N CYS A 85 0.23 1.86 6.59
CA CYS A 85 -1.11 1.98 7.13
C CYS A 85 -1.82 0.63 7.17
N ALA A 86 -1.70 -0.20 6.12
CA ALA A 86 -2.30 -1.54 6.09
C ALA A 86 -1.71 -2.46 7.16
N HIS A 87 -0.39 -2.48 7.32
CA HIS A 87 0.29 -3.31 8.32
C HIS A 87 -0.08 -2.92 9.76
N HIS A 88 -0.14 -1.61 10.05
CA HIS A 88 -0.47 -1.09 11.37
C HIS A 88 -1.98 -0.86 11.59
N ARG A 89 -2.81 -1.19 10.60
CA ARG A 89 -4.27 -0.96 10.58
C ARG A 89 -4.66 0.50 10.91
N LEU A 90 -3.97 1.46 10.30
CA LEU A 90 -4.17 2.90 10.50
C LEU A 90 -5.05 3.57 9.42
N PHE A 91 -6.36 3.65 9.65
CA PHE A 91 -7.30 4.20 8.66
C PHE A 91 -7.28 5.73 8.53
N ARG A 92 -6.60 6.43 9.45
CA ARG A 92 -6.49 7.90 9.47
C ARG A 92 -5.05 8.33 9.71
N LEU A 93 -4.64 9.41 9.05
CA LEU A 93 -3.38 10.10 9.30
C LEU A 93 -3.63 11.58 9.59
N SER A 94 -2.97 12.09 10.64
CA SER A 94 -2.95 13.51 10.97
C SER A 94 -1.58 14.12 10.66
N LEU A 95 -1.57 15.27 9.99
CA LEU A 95 -0.38 16.09 9.78
C LEU A 95 0.15 16.71 11.08
N SER A 96 -0.69 16.88 12.10
CA SER A 96 -0.27 17.45 13.40
C SER A 96 0.52 16.46 14.24
N SER A 97 0.25 15.17 14.06
CA SER A 97 0.92 14.08 14.77
C SER A 97 1.10 12.90 13.82
N PRO A 98 2.02 13.02 12.84
CA PRO A 98 2.29 11.92 11.93
C PRO A 98 3.07 10.80 12.65
N PRO A 99 2.87 9.52 12.27
CA PRO A 99 3.67 8.43 12.82
C PRO A 99 5.15 8.67 12.56
N ALA A 100 5.96 8.74 13.62
CA ALA A 100 7.38 9.04 13.51
C ALA A 100 8.10 8.01 12.61
N ASP A 101 7.80 6.73 12.79
CA ASP A 101 8.46 5.61 12.10
C ASP A 101 8.18 5.57 10.58
N LEU A 102 7.12 6.23 10.11
CA LEU A 102 6.75 6.27 8.69
C LEU A 102 7.56 7.33 7.92
N PHE A 103 7.75 8.51 8.50
CA PHE A 103 8.36 9.65 7.82
C PHE A 103 9.79 9.95 8.26
N HIS A 104 10.27 9.33 9.34
CA HIS A 104 11.63 9.41 9.82
C HIS A 104 12.34 8.06 9.68
N ASN A 105 13.49 8.06 9.01
CA ASN A 105 14.36 6.91 8.94
C ASN A 105 15.64 7.18 9.75
N SER A 106 15.73 6.51 10.89
CA SER A 106 16.83 6.61 11.83
C SER A 106 18.15 6.07 11.29
N THR A 107 18.12 5.08 10.37
CA THR A 107 19.34 4.48 9.80
C THR A 107 20.15 5.46 8.95
N ILE A 108 19.48 6.40 8.29
CA ILE A 108 20.13 7.43 7.46
C ILE A 108 19.99 8.84 8.05
N ALA A 109 19.40 8.98 9.24
CA ALA A 109 19.10 10.25 9.91
C ALA A 109 18.41 11.27 8.97
N ARG A 110 17.35 10.83 8.28
CA ARG A 110 16.54 11.66 7.39
C ARG A 110 15.06 11.57 7.73
N SER A 111 14.37 12.69 7.56
CA SER A 111 12.93 12.78 7.75
C SER A 111 12.29 13.69 6.72
N LEU A 112 11.06 13.36 6.32
CA LEU A 112 10.28 14.19 5.40
C LEU A 112 9.67 15.37 6.19
N LYS A 113 9.71 16.57 5.62
CA LYS A 113 9.14 17.77 6.26
C LYS A 113 7.61 17.73 6.19
N THR A 114 6.92 18.34 7.15
CA THR A 114 5.45 18.38 7.18
C THR A 114 4.83 18.95 5.90
N ALA A 115 5.44 19.96 5.30
CA ALA A 115 4.99 20.53 4.01
C ALA A 115 5.10 19.52 2.86
N ASP A 116 6.17 18.71 2.85
CA ASP A 116 6.37 17.67 1.84
C ASP A 116 5.42 16.49 2.09
N ILE A 117 5.20 16.09 3.35
CA ILE A 117 4.19 15.08 3.73
C ILE A 117 2.81 15.50 3.20
N ARG A 118 2.43 16.77 3.41
CA ARG A 118 1.19 17.32 2.86
C ARG A 118 1.13 17.18 1.35
N ALA A 119 2.21 17.51 0.64
CA ALA A 119 2.27 17.38 -0.81
C ALA A 119 2.10 15.93 -1.29
N VAL A 120 2.61 14.94 -0.54
CA VAL A 120 2.35 13.52 -0.81
C VAL A 120 0.88 13.17 -0.61
N LEU A 121 0.29 13.57 0.52
CA LEU A 121 -1.13 13.27 0.81
C LEU A 121 -2.07 13.97 -0.17
N ASP A 122 -1.75 15.20 -0.58
CA ASP A 122 -2.47 15.92 -1.63
C ASP A 122 -2.40 15.15 -2.96
N TYR A 123 -1.22 14.63 -3.33
CA TYR A 123 -1.07 13.76 -4.50
C TYR A 123 -1.92 12.49 -4.39
N MET A 124 -1.93 11.81 -3.23
CA MET A 124 -2.75 10.62 -2.97
C MET A 124 -4.26 10.90 -2.95
N SER A 125 -4.66 12.15 -2.68
CA SER A 125 -6.07 12.55 -2.66
C SER A 125 -6.67 12.78 -4.04
N GLN A 126 -5.83 12.89 -5.07
CA GLN A 126 -6.28 13.12 -6.43
C GLN A 126 -6.86 11.84 -7.03
N PRO A 127 -8.08 11.86 -7.60
CA PRO A 127 -8.68 10.68 -8.22
C PRO A 127 -7.83 10.06 -9.33
N ALA A 128 -7.04 10.88 -10.04
CA ALA A 128 -6.17 10.44 -11.13
C ALA A 128 -5.04 9.50 -10.69
N ASN A 129 -4.61 9.57 -9.43
CA ASN A 129 -3.50 8.77 -8.90
C ASN A 129 -3.97 7.54 -8.12
N GLY A 130 -5.27 7.24 -8.21
CA GLY A 130 -5.96 6.34 -7.29
C GLY A 130 -6.33 7.10 -6.02
N PRO A 131 -7.62 7.22 -5.66
CA PRO A 131 -8.07 7.96 -4.48
C PRO A 131 -7.68 7.19 -3.21
N ALA A 132 -6.39 7.09 -2.92
CA ALA A 132 -5.81 6.35 -1.80
C ALA A 132 -5.84 7.18 -0.52
N ALA A 133 -6.12 8.48 -0.60
CA ALA A 133 -6.38 9.34 0.54
C ALA A 133 -7.64 10.19 0.34
N GLU A 134 -8.33 10.53 1.43
CA GLU A 134 -9.43 11.49 1.42
C GLU A 134 -9.29 12.47 2.59
N TRP A 135 -9.14 13.76 2.30
CA TRP A 135 -9.06 14.79 3.33
C TRP A 135 -10.37 14.90 4.11
N ILE A 136 -10.28 14.89 5.43
CA ILE A 136 -11.41 15.17 6.30
C ILE A 136 -11.62 16.69 6.30
N PRO A 137 -12.83 17.19 6.02
CA PRO A 137 -13.09 18.63 6.03
C PRO A 137 -12.78 19.20 7.43
N PRO A 138 -12.20 20.40 7.50
CA PRO A 138 -11.87 21.03 8.77
C PRO A 138 -13.16 21.40 9.51
N THR A 139 -13.10 21.36 10.85
CA THR A 139 -14.25 21.70 11.71
C THR A 139 -14.55 23.21 11.66
N ALA A 140 -13.53 24.04 11.50
CA ALA A 140 -13.67 25.50 11.39
C ALA A 140 -13.59 25.97 9.93
N ARG A 141 -14.44 26.94 9.58
CA ARG A 141 -14.38 27.58 8.24
C ARG A 141 -13.09 28.38 8.09
N GLY A 142 -12.36 28.12 7.02
CA GLY A 142 -11.11 28.81 6.68
C GLY A 142 -9.83 28.10 7.14
N GLU A 143 -9.95 27.00 7.88
CA GLU A 143 -8.80 26.15 8.20
C GLU A 143 -8.49 25.19 7.06
N THR A 144 -7.25 24.67 7.03
CA THR A 144 -6.87 23.61 6.10
C THR A 144 -7.10 22.25 6.74
N SER A 145 -7.54 21.26 5.96
CA SER A 145 -7.63 19.88 6.45
C SER A 145 -6.26 19.40 6.92
N THR A 146 -6.18 18.97 8.18
CA THR A 146 -4.97 18.42 8.79
C THR A 146 -5.03 16.91 8.92
N THR A 147 -6.22 16.31 8.81
CA THR A 147 -6.44 14.87 8.92
C THR A 147 -7.03 14.32 7.62
N CYS A 148 -6.57 13.14 7.21
CA CYS A 148 -7.10 12.42 6.05
C CYS A 148 -7.36 10.96 6.39
N TYR A 149 -8.29 10.34 5.68
CA TYR A 149 -8.43 8.90 5.60
C TYR A 149 -7.39 8.33 4.63
N ILE A 150 -6.86 7.15 4.94
CA ILE A 150 -5.99 6.38 4.06
C ILE A 150 -6.70 5.09 3.66
N TYR A 151 -6.76 4.83 2.36
CA TYR A 151 -7.44 3.68 1.78
C TYR A 151 -6.41 2.70 1.21
N TRP A 152 -6.06 1.68 2.00
CA TRP A 152 -5.35 0.50 1.48
C TRP A 152 -6.27 -0.54 0.84
N LYS A 153 -7.57 -0.41 1.11
CA LYS A 153 -8.67 -0.98 0.33
C LYS A 153 -9.70 0.13 0.16
N THR A 154 -10.29 0.20 -1.02
CA THR A 154 -11.34 1.17 -1.32
C THR A 154 -12.59 0.90 -0.49
N PRO A 155 -13.46 1.90 -0.26
CA PRO A 155 -14.73 1.66 0.41
C PRO A 155 -15.62 0.61 -0.28
N ALA A 156 -15.46 0.45 -1.60
CA ALA A 156 -16.14 -0.57 -2.39
C ALA A 156 -15.64 -1.98 -2.06
N GLU A 157 -14.33 -2.19 -1.99
CA GLU A 157 -13.73 -3.48 -1.62
C GLU A 157 -14.08 -3.86 -0.18
N TRP A 158 -14.04 -2.89 0.74
CA TRP A 158 -14.50 -3.12 2.11
C TRP A 158 -15.97 -3.52 2.17
N ALA A 159 -16.81 -2.88 1.36
CA ALA A 159 -18.23 -3.22 1.29
C ALA A 159 -18.44 -4.67 0.83
N ASP A 160 -17.66 -5.14 -0.15
CA ASP A 160 -17.73 -6.52 -0.62
C ASP A 160 -17.23 -7.53 0.43
N LEU A 161 -16.18 -7.20 1.20
CA LEU A 161 -15.69 -8.02 2.31
C LEU A 161 -16.71 -8.11 3.47
N ILE A 162 -17.35 -6.99 3.84
CA ILE A 162 -18.38 -6.98 4.88
C ILE A 162 -19.61 -7.76 4.41
N TYR A 163 -20.02 -7.57 3.15
CA TYR A 163 -21.19 -8.27 2.62
C TYR A 163 -20.98 -9.79 2.55
N SER A 164 -19.82 -10.24 2.07
CA SER A 164 -19.46 -11.68 2.06
C SER A 164 -19.43 -12.26 3.46
N PHE A 165 -18.89 -11.53 4.45
CA PHE A 165 -18.94 -11.96 5.84
C PHE A 165 -20.35 -12.14 6.39
N VAL A 166 -21.26 -11.21 6.09
CA VAL A 166 -22.67 -11.33 6.52
C VAL A 166 -23.38 -12.50 5.85
N GLU A 167 -23.02 -12.80 4.60
CA GLU A 167 -23.49 -13.98 3.87
C GLU A 167 -22.97 -15.28 4.50
N ASP A 168 -21.67 -15.36 4.76
CA ASP A 168 -21.00 -16.54 5.33
C ASP A 168 -21.48 -16.85 6.76
N THR A 169 -21.84 -15.82 7.53
CA THR A 169 -22.37 -15.97 8.90
C THR A 169 -23.88 -16.20 8.95
N GLY A 170 -24.58 -16.15 7.82
CA GLY A 170 -26.02 -16.35 7.75
C GLY A 170 -26.84 -15.23 8.40
N GLN A 171 -26.27 -14.02 8.56
CA GLN A 171 -26.91 -12.89 9.24
C GLN A 171 -27.71 -11.98 8.29
N LYS A 172 -27.91 -12.39 7.03
CA LYS A 172 -28.80 -11.68 6.10
C LYS A 172 -30.22 -11.61 6.66
N GLY A 173 -30.87 -10.47 6.50
CA GLY A 173 -32.22 -10.21 7.03
C GLY A 173 -32.28 -9.83 8.51
N ALA A 174 -31.23 -10.09 9.29
CA ALA A 174 -31.09 -9.55 10.65
C ALA A 174 -30.66 -8.08 10.61
N VAL A 175 -30.98 -7.35 11.67
CA VAL A 175 -30.48 -5.98 11.90
C VAL A 175 -29.26 -6.09 12.81
N LEU A 176 -28.11 -5.63 12.31
CA LEU A 176 -26.85 -5.57 13.05
C LEU A 176 -26.49 -4.12 13.33
N THR A 177 -25.97 -3.83 14.51
CA THR A 177 -25.44 -2.50 14.81
C THR A 177 -24.04 -2.30 14.21
N VAL A 178 -23.65 -1.04 14.01
CA VAL A 178 -22.27 -0.71 13.59
C VAL A 178 -21.26 -1.23 14.62
N TYR A 179 -21.62 -1.23 15.90
CA TYR A 179 -20.82 -1.78 16.99
C TYR A 179 -20.62 -3.29 16.84
N GLU A 180 -21.68 -4.07 16.59
CA GLU A 180 -21.57 -5.52 16.37
C GLU A 180 -20.70 -5.87 15.15
N LEU A 181 -20.80 -5.09 14.08
CA LEU A 181 -19.98 -5.30 12.87
C LEU A 181 -18.49 -5.04 13.14
N ARG A 182 -18.15 -4.14 14.05
CA ARG A 182 -16.77 -3.72 14.35
C ARG A 182 -16.17 -4.48 15.52
N GLU A 183 -16.92 -4.65 16.60
CA GLU A 183 -16.46 -5.18 17.89
C GLU A 183 -17.13 -6.49 18.30
N GLY A 184 -18.12 -6.97 17.52
CA GLY A 184 -18.78 -8.24 17.78
C GLY A 184 -17.83 -9.44 17.67
N GLU A 185 -18.19 -10.52 18.36
CA GLU A 185 -17.41 -11.76 18.39
C GLU A 185 -17.19 -12.36 16.99
N ALA A 186 -18.21 -12.25 16.12
CA ALA A 186 -18.13 -12.73 14.74
C ALA A 186 -17.09 -11.94 13.90
N SER A 187 -16.73 -10.72 14.30
CA SER A 187 -15.74 -9.87 13.63
C SER A 187 -14.32 -10.06 14.16
N LEU A 188 -14.09 -11.00 15.08
CA LEU A 188 -12.75 -11.30 15.58
C LEU A 188 -11.83 -11.77 14.45
N GLY A 189 -10.62 -11.19 14.41
CA GLY A 189 -9.62 -11.48 13.39
C GLY A 189 -9.89 -10.88 12.01
N LYS A 190 -11.00 -10.18 11.81
CA LYS A 190 -11.31 -9.52 10.53
C LYS A 190 -10.52 -8.23 10.35
N GLU A 191 -10.15 -7.93 9.10
CA GLU A 191 -9.29 -6.79 8.76
C GLU A 191 -9.99 -5.43 9.01
N TRP A 192 -11.31 -5.37 8.91
CA TRP A 192 -12.09 -4.14 9.13
C TRP A 192 -12.43 -3.90 10.60
N ARG A 193 -11.99 -4.75 11.53
CA ARG A 193 -12.29 -4.58 12.97
C ARG A 193 -11.81 -3.23 13.50
N ASP A 194 -10.63 -2.80 13.06
CA ASP A 194 -10.00 -1.57 13.50
C ASP A 194 -10.42 -0.36 12.64
N ILE A 195 -11.36 -0.56 11.70
CA ILE A 195 -11.85 0.51 10.84
C ILE A 195 -12.45 1.61 11.69
N ASP A 196 -12.24 2.84 11.27
CA ASP A 196 -12.89 3.98 11.89
C ASP A 196 -14.41 3.95 11.63
N GLU A 197 -15.22 4.33 12.63
CA GLU A 197 -16.68 4.27 12.53
C GLU A 197 -17.24 5.14 11.39
N ALA A 198 -16.72 6.35 11.22
CA ALA A 198 -17.16 7.24 10.15
C ALA A 198 -16.78 6.67 8.77
N LEU A 199 -15.64 5.98 8.67
CA LEU A 199 -15.26 5.24 7.47
C LEU A 199 -16.14 4.01 7.25
N LEU A 200 -16.45 3.23 8.28
CA LEU A 200 -17.37 2.10 8.20
C LEU A 200 -18.74 2.55 7.70
N ARG A 201 -19.26 3.67 8.20
CA ARG A 201 -20.51 4.25 7.72
C ARG A 201 -20.44 4.61 6.23
N LYS A 202 -19.31 5.14 5.74
CA LYS A 202 -19.10 5.37 4.30
C LYS A 202 -19.12 4.06 3.50
N VAL A 203 -18.47 3.02 4.00
CA VAL A 203 -18.47 1.67 3.40
C VAL A 203 -19.89 1.12 3.32
N LEU A 204 -20.65 1.18 4.41
CA LEU A 204 -22.05 0.73 4.46
C LEU A 204 -22.94 1.51 3.49
N ASN A 205 -22.71 2.82 3.33
CA ASN A 205 -23.42 3.62 2.34
C ASN A 205 -23.17 3.14 0.89
N VAL A 206 -22.03 2.51 0.59
CA VAL A 206 -21.79 1.87 -0.71
C VAL A 206 -22.75 0.69 -0.90
N LEU A 207 -22.95 -0.15 0.14
CA LEU A 207 -23.90 -1.26 0.09
C LEU A 207 -25.35 -0.78 -0.02
N VAL A 208 -25.70 0.31 0.65
CA VAL A 208 -27.03 0.94 0.52
C VAL A 208 -27.29 1.40 -0.90
N LYS A 209 -26.32 2.10 -1.52
CA LYS A 209 -26.43 2.53 -2.93
C LYS A 209 -26.51 1.35 -3.90
N ARG A 210 -25.92 0.21 -3.55
CA ARG A 210 -26.01 -1.05 -4.32
C ARG A 210 -27.31 -1.83 -4.06
N GLY A 211 -28.18 -1.39 -3.15
CA GLY A 211 -29.41 -2.09 -2.78
C GLY A 211 -29.19 -3.35 -1.95
N LYS A 212 -27.98 -3.56 -1.40
CA LYS A 212 -27.60 -4.75 -0.61
C LYS A 212 -27.76 -4.57 0.90
N ALA A 213 -27.94 -3.33 1.36
CA ALA A 213 -28.14 -3.03 2.77
C ALA A 213 -29.04 -1.80 2.95
N GLN A 214 -29.56 -1.63 4.16
CA GLN A 214 -30.30 -0.45 4.58
C GLN A 214 -29.87 -0.07 6.00
N ILE A 215 -29.53 1.20 6.22
CA ILE A 215 -29.18 1.74 7.53
C ILE A 215 -30.44 2.34 8.17
N PHE A 216 -30.67 2.05 9.45
CA PHE A 216 -31.76 2.51 10.29
C PHE A 216 -31.20 3.34 11.44
N GLY A 217 -31.93 4.38 11.87
CA GLY A 217 -31.52 5.22 12.99
C GLY A 217 -30.57 6.35 12.62
N GLN A 218 -30.16 7.13 13.63
CA GLN A 218 -29.19 8.21 13.53
C GLN A 218 -28.03 7.97 14.53
N GLU A 219 -26.83 8.41 14.16
CA GLU A 219 -25.61 8.40 15.01
C GLU A 219 -25.19 7.01 15.51
N GLU A 220 -24.96 6.85 16.82
CA GLU A 220 -24.29 5.70 17.45
C GLU A 220 -25.20 4.47 17.62
N SER A 221 -26.52 4.64 17.54
CA SER A 221 -27.51 3.54 17.58
C SER A 221 -27.96 3.11 16.18
N ALA A 222 -27.14 3.41 15.16
CA ALA A 222 -27.46 3.03 13.80
C ALA A 222 -27.44 1.50 13.62
N GLY A 223 -28.59 0.95 13.25
CA GLY A 223 -28.74 -0.44 12.82
C GLY A 223 -28.55 -0.57 11.32
N VAL A 224 -28.12 -1.73 10.84
CA VAL A 224 -27.91 -2.04 9.43
C VAL A 224 -28.55 -3.37 9.15
N LYS A 225 -29.48 -3.41 8.21
CA LYS A 225 -30.03 -4.66 7.66
C LYS A 225 -29.38 -4.96 6.33
N PHE A 226 -28.92 -6.19 6.16
CA PHE A 226 -28.38 -6.68 4.89
C PHE A 226 -29.43 -7.53 4.17
N PHE A 227 -29.44 -7.49 2.83
CA PHE A 227 -30.37 -8.21 1.96
C PHE A 227 -29.66 -9.26 1.12
#